data_AF-A0A2N5WZ46-F1
#
_entry.id   AF-A0A2N5WZ46-F1
#
_cell.length_a   1.000
_cell.length_b   1.000
_cell.length_c   1.000
_cell.angle_alpha   90.00
_cell.angle_beta   90.00
_cell.angle_gamma   90.00
#
_symmetry.space_group_name_H-M   'P 1'
#
loop_
_entity.id
_entity.type
_entity.pdbx_description
1 polymer ?
#
loop_
_entity_poly.entity_id
_entity_poly.type
_entity_poly.pdbx_seq_one_letter_code
_entity_poly.pdbx_strand_id
1 'polypeptide(L)'
;MDIIIIAAVVVIALLAHVALYRWVKFEIQEGVILQYLRDEADSGAPDHHHTETIAAHTRLAKDRVAKVCQRSRDIRPDPDAVDSWRVQ
;
A
#
# COMPACT_ATOMS: atom_id res chain seq x y z
N MET A 1 -39.72 -5.13 -15.88
CA MET A 1 -38.47 -5.93 -15.86
C MET A 1 -37.25 -5.00 -15.92
N ASP A 2 -37.41 -3.82 -16.51
CA ASP A 2 -36.35 -2.85 -16.82
C ASP A 2 -35.74 -2.14 -15.59
N ILE A 3 -36.55 -1.82 -14.58
CA ILE A 3 -36.08 -1.17 -13.33
C ILE A 3 -35.06 -2.04 -12.59
N ILE A 4 -35.20 -3.38 -12.66
CA ILE A 4 -34.28 -4.31 -11.99
C ILE A 4 -32.89 -4.26 -12.66
N ILE A 5 -32.88 -4.19 -13.99
CA ILE A 5 -31.64 -4.09 -14.76
C ILE A 5 -30.96 -2.75 -14.46
N ILE A 6 -31.72 -1.65 -14.46
CA ILE A 6 -31.19 -0.32 -14.14
C ILE A 6 -30.61 -0.31 -12.72
N ALA A 7 -31.33 -0.84 -11.74
CA ALA A 7 -30.85 -0.93 -10.36
C ALA A 7 -29.55 -1.76 -10.25
N ALA A 8 -29.46 -2.90 -10.93
CA ALA A 8 -28.27 -3.74 -10.94
C ALA A 8 -27.05 -3.01 -11.54
N VAL A 9 -27.22 -2.32 -12.67
CA VAL A 9 -26.15 -1.57 -13.31
C VAL A 9 -25.64 -0.44 -12.41
N VAL A 10 -26.54 0.28 -11.73
CA VAL A 10 -26.15 1.34 -10.79
C VAL A 10 -25.34 0.76 -9.62
N VAL A 11 -25.76 -0.38 -9.06
CA VAL A 11 -25.01 -1.05 -7.98
C VAL A 11 -23.62 -1.48 -8.44
N ILE A 12 -23.50 -2.08 -9.62
CA ILE A 12 -22.21 -2.50 -10.17
C ILE A 12 -21.31 -1.28 -10.43
N ALA A 13 -21.85 -0.19 -10.97
CA ALA A 13 -21.09 1.03 -11.22
C ALA A 13 -20.56 1.67 -9.92
N LEU A 14 -21.35 1.68 -8.85
CA LEU A 14 -20.92 2.15 -7.54
C LEU A 14 -19.83 1.25 -6.94
N LEU A 15 -20.00 -0.07 -7.02
CA LEU A 15 -18.98 -1.02 -6.56
C LEU A 15 -17.66 -0.84 -7.32
N ALA A 16 -17.72 -0.65 -8.64
CA ALA A 16 -16.54 -0.39 -9.46
C ALA A 16 -15.84 0.91 -9.05
N HIS A 17 -16.59 2.00 -8.82
CA HIS A 17 -16.01 3.26 -8.33
C HIS A 17 -15.30 3.10 -6.99
N VAL A 18 -15.92 2.41 -6.03
CA VAL A 18 -15.33 2.20 -4.71
C VAL A 18 -14.08 1.31 -4.81
N ALA A 19 -14.13 0.27 -5.64
CA ALA A 19 -13.00 -0.62 -5.86
C ALA A 19 -11.83 0.14 -6.52
N LEU A 20 -12.10 0.92 -7.56
CA LEU A 20 -11.10 1.74 -8.24
C LEU A 20 -10.48 2.76 -7.30
N TYR A 21 -11.30 3.48 -6.52
CA TYR A 21 -10.81 4.47 -5.56
C TYR A 21 -9.94 3.83 -4.48
N ARG A 22 -10.33 2.66 -3.96
CA ARG A 22 -9.52 1.90 -3.01
C ARG A 22 -8.21 1.40 -3.63
N TRP A 23 -8.24 1.00 -4.90
CA TRP A 23 -7.06 0.54 -5.61
C TRP A 23 -6.07 1.68 -5.87
N VAL A 24 -6.53 2.80 -6.43
CA VAL A 24 -5.70 3.99 -6.63
C VAL A 24 -5.11 4.50 -5.31
N LYS A 25 -5.90 4.53 -4.24
CA LYS A 25 -5.41 4.91 -2.92
C LYS A 25 -4.35 3.94 -2.38
N PHE A 26 -4.45 2.65 -2.70
CA PHE A 26 -3.44 1.66 -2.34
C PHE A 26 -2.14 1.90 -3.13
N GLU A 27 -2.24 2.10 -4.44
CA GLU A 27 -1.08 2.32 -5.33
C GLU A 27 -0.29 3.57 -4.94
N ILE A 28 -0.98 4.67 -4.59
CA ILE A 28 -0.32 5.88 -4.11
C ILE A 28 0.44 5.60 -2.79
N GLN A 29 -0.15 4.81 -1.89
CA GLN A 29 0.50 4.45 -0.62
C GLN A 29 1.72 3.56 -0.85
N GLU A 30 1.62 2.59 -1.76
CA GLU A 30 2.73 1.73 -2.16
C GLU A 30 3.87 2.54 -2.79
N GLY A 31 3.55 3.43 -3.73
CA GLY A 31 4.54 4.30 -4.39
C GLY A 31 5.28 5.19 -3.40
N VAL A 32 4.59 5.77 -2.40
CA VAL A 32 5.22 6.61 -1.37
C VAL A 32 6.15 5.78 -0.46
N ILE A 33 5.74 4.57 -0.07
CA ILE A 33 6.57 3.67 0.75
C ILE A 33 7.81 3.23 -0.04
N LEU A 34 7.63 2.83 -1.30
CA LEU A 34 8.72 2.36 -2.15
C LEU A 34 9.71 3.49 -2.48
N GLN A 35 9.20 4.70 -2.71
CA GLN A 35 10.05 5.87 -2.89
C GLN A 35 10.84 6.19 -1.62
N TYR A 36 10.22 6.13 -0.44
CA TYR A 36 10.92 6.32 0.84
C TYR A 36 12.04 5.30 1.03
N LEU A 37 11.74 4.01 0.83
CA LEU A 37 12.74 2.96 1.00
C LEU A 37 13.91 3.11 0.01
N ARG A 38 13.64 3.54 -1.23
CA ARG A 38 14.70 3.79 -2.22
C ARG A 38 15.55 5.02 -1.88
N ASP A 39 14.92 6.09 -1.40
CA ASP A 39 15.62 7.32 -1.00
C ASP A 39 16.55 7.09 0.19
N GLU A 40 16.14 6.24 1.14
CA GLU A 40 16.97 5.82 2.27
C GLU A 40 18.11 4.88 1.84
N ALA A 41 17.84 3.93 0.92
CA ALA A 41 18.87 3.08 0.34
C ALA A 41 19.95 3.90 -0.41
N ASP A 42 19.53 4.88 -1.21
CA ASP A 42 20.44 5.81 -1.91
C ASP A 42 21.18 6.75 -0.94
N SER A 43 20.60 7.05 0.22
CA SER A 43 21.22 7.87 1.27
C SER A 43 22.24 7.11 2.14
N GLY A 44 22.46 5.82 1.88
CA GLY A 44 23.39 4.98 2.63
C GLY A 44 22.89 4.57 4.02
N ALA A 45 21.59 4.68 4.26
CA ALA A 45 20.92 4.15 5.45
C ALA A 45 20.86 2.60 5.38
N PRO A 46 20.67 1.90 6.51
CA PRO A 46 20.50 0.46 6.50
C PRO A 46 19.33 0.05 5.59
N ASP A 47 19.56 -0.95 4.74
CA ASP A 47 18.64 -1.48 3.71
C ASP A 47 17.31 -2.07 4.25
N HIS A 48 17.05 -1.88 5.55
CA HIS A 48 15.88 -2.37 6.27
C HIS A 48 15.29 -1.30 7.17
N HIS A 49 14.00 -1.01 6.98
CA HIS A 49 13.29 -0.02 7.79
C HIS A 49 12.11 -0.66 8.52
N HIS A 50 12.02 -0.35 9.81
CA HIS A 50 10.91 -0.80 10.65
C HIS A 50 9.61 -0.12 10.22
N THR A 51 8.51 -0.87 10.31
CA THR A 51 7.13 -0.41 10.03
C THR A 51 6.79 0.90 10.74
N GLU A 52 7.33 1.12 11.94
CA GLU A 52 7.10 2.34 12.72
C GLU A 52 7.76 3.58 12.10
N THR A 53 8.98 3.44 11.59
CA THR A 53 9.73 4.54 10.95
C THR A 53 9.09 4.90 9.62
N ILE A 54 8.70 3.90 8.83
CA ILE A 54 7.97 4.09 7.57
C ILE A 54 6.63 4.78 7.84
N ALA A 55 5.87 4.34 8.86
CA ALA A 55 4.60 4.94 9.24
C ALA A 55 4.75 6.40 9.68
N ALA A 56 5.78 6.71 10.47
CA ALA A 56 6.06 8.06 10.93
C ALA A 56 6.41 9.00 9.77
N HIS A 57 7.19 8.54 8.80
CA HIS A 57 7.64 9.35 7.67
C HIS A 57 6.56 9.52 6.60
N THR A 58 5.84 8.44 6.25
CA THR A 58 4.78 8.45 5.24
C THR A 58 3.44 8.99 5.76
N ARG A 59 3.34 9.29 7.07
CA ARG A 59 2.09 9.65 7.78
C ARG A 59 0.97 8.62 7.59
N LEU A 60 1.34 7.36 7.36
CA LEU A 60 0.41 6.25 7.25
C LEU A 60 0.26 5.54 8.59
N ALA A 61 -0.93 4.97 8.85
CA ALA A 61 -1.12 4.12 10.01
C ALA A 61 -0.24 2.86 9.89
N LYS A 62 0.36 2.40 11.00
CA LYS A 62 1.20 1.19 11.05
C LYS A 62 0.50 -0.04 10.44
N ASP A 63 -0.79 -0.24 10.75
CA ASP A 63 -1.62 -1.32 10.19
C ASP A 63 -1.79 -1.20 8.66
N ARG A 64 -1.82 0.02 8.13
CA ARG A 64 -1.88 0.25 6.68
C ARG A 64 -0.54 0.00 6.02
N VAL A 65 0.57 0.41 6.63
CA VAL A 65 1.92 0.11 6.14
C VAL A 65 2.12 -1.40 6.08
N ALA A 66 1.83 -2.14 7.16
CA ALA A 66 1.92 -3.60 7.18
C ALA A 66 1.08 -4.26 6.08
N LYS A 67 -0.16 -3.80 5.85
CA LYS A 67 -1.02 -4.30 4.76
C LYS A 67 -0.50 -3.98 3.37
N VAL A 68 0.10 -2.81 3.18
CA VAL A 68 0.69 -2.42 1.89
C VAL A 68 1.95 -3.25 1.63
N CYS A 69 2.86 -3.36 2.61
CA CYS A 69 4.06 -4.17 2.49
C CYS A 69 3.76 -5.67 2.29
N GLN A 70 2.75 -6.23 2.97
CA GLN A 70 2.34 -7.63 2.77
C GLN A 70 1.72 -7.89 1.40
N ARG A 71 1.08 -6.88 0.79
CA ARG A 71 0.36 -7.03 -0.48
C ARG A 71 1.20 -6.59 -1.68
N SER A 72 2.20 -5.75 -1.46
CA SER A 72 3.17 -5.31 -2.46
C SER A 72 4.02 -6.47 -2.92
N ARG A 73 4.33 -6.50 -4.23
CA ARG A 73 5.24 -7.49 -4.82
C ARG A 73 6.71 -7.07 -4.73
N ASP A 74 6.95 -5.77 -4.59
CA ASP A 74 8.27 -5.16 -4.69
C ASP A 74 8.91 -4.93 -3.31
N ILE A 75 8.15 -5.15 -2.23
CA ILE A 75 8.60 -5.04 -0.84
C ILE A 75 8.70 -6.45 -0.25
N ARG A 76 9.86 -6.79 0.32
CA ARG A 76 10.07 -8.08 1.02
C ARG A 76 10.21 -7.88 2.52
N PRO A 77 9.64 -8.79 3.34
CA PRO A 77 9.93 -8.82 4.77
C PRO A 77 11.40 -9.16 4.99
N ASP A 78 12.02 -8.46 5.93
CA ASP A 78 13.37 -8.74 6.35
C ASP A 78 13.42 -10.00 7.24
N PRO A 79 14.14 -11.07 6.88
CA PRO A 79 14.34 -12.24 7.74
C PRO A 79 15.09 -11.96 9.05
N ASP A 80 15.87 -10.87 9.16
CA ASP A 80 16.72 -10.58 10.33
C ASP A 80 16.01 -9.69 11.37
N ALA A 81 14.94 -8.98 11.00
CA ALA A 81 14.22 -8.11 11.93
C ALA A 81 12.69 -8.21 11.77
N VAL A 82 12.01 -8.59 12.86
CA VAL A 82 10.55 -8.57 12.97
C VAL A 82 10.05 -7.15 12.66
N ASP A 83 9.03 -7.03 11.81
CA ASP A 83 8.44 -5.76 11.35
C ASP A 83 9.37 -4.84 10.53
N SER A 84 10.45 -5.37 9.97
CA SER A 84 11.32 -4.67 9.02
C SER A 84 11.06 -5.07 7.58
N TRP A 85 11.18 -4.10 6.68
CA TRP A 85 10.89 -4.25 5.26
C TRP A 85 12.05 -3.73 4.41
N ARG A 86 12.31 -4.42 3.30
CA ARG A 86 13.36 -4.12 2.33
C ARG A 86 12.78 -4.02 0.92
N VAL A 87 13.36 -3.20 0.07
CA VAL A 87 13.05 -3.21 -1.38
C VAL A 87 13.73 -4.43 -2.00
N GLN A 88 13.08 -5.04 -2.99
CA GLN A 88 13.69 -6.11 -3.78
C GLN A 88 14.85 -5.61 -4.66
#